data_AF-A0A8S1NK89-F1
#
_entry.id   AF-A0A8S1NK89-F1
#
_cell.length_a   1.000
_cell.length_b   1.000
_cell.length_c   1.000
_cell.angle_alpha   90.00
_cell.angle_beta   90.00
_cell.angle_gamma   90.00
#
_symmetry.space_group_name_H-M   'P 1'
#
loop_
_entity.id
_entity.type
_entity.pdbx_description
1 polymer ?
#
loop_
_entity_poly.entity_id
_entity_poly.type
_entity_poly.pdbx_seq_one_letter_code
_entity_poly.pdbx_strand_id
1 'polypeptide(L)'
;MSKQPEYILDSYKVPYYLQDSCLNEFMYYQQCQRHNPLFFENKLIHSLPCLKQWCQKQQIFNRERELFEKMRKIYVESVRKGEEK
;
A
#
# COMPACT_ATOMS: atom_id res chain seq x y z
N MET A 1 10.61 -9.61 -7.54
CA MET A 1 10.85 -8.61 -6.48
C MET A 1 11.63 -9.29 -5.38
N SER A 2 12.81 -8.79 -5.01
CA SER A 2 13.55 -9.29 -3.85
C SER A 2 12.74 -8.98 -2.59
N LYS A 3 12.52 -9.98 -1.73
CA LYS A 3 11.90 -9.77 -0.42
C LYS A 3 12.86 -8.95 0.43
N GLN A 4 12.37 -7.89 1.08
CA GLN A 4 13.17 -7.18 2.07
C GLN A 4 13.41 -8.13 3.28
N PRO A 5 14.59 -8.08 3.90
CA PRO A 5 14.86 -8.85 5.11
C PRO A 5 13.88 -8.51 6.25
N GLU A 6 13.48 -9.51 7.04
CA GLU A 6 12.49 -9.36 8.13
C GLU A 6 12.90 -8.28 9.15
N TYR A 7 14.19 -8.21 9.50
CA TYR A 7 14.69 -7.19 10.42
C TYR A 7 14.45 -5.75 9.93
N ILE A 8 14.44 -5.53 8.61
CA ILE A 8 14.13 -4.22 8.03
C ILE A 8 12.64 -3.93 8.22
N LEU A 9 11.77 -4.90 7.90
CA LEU A 9 10.32 -4.77 8.07
C LEU A 9 9.96 -4.44 9.53
N ASP A 10 10.59 -5.12 10.47
CA ASP A 10 10.39 -4.92 11.90
C ASP A 10 10.89 -3.54 12.36
N SER A 11 12.06 -3.10 11.87
CA SER A 11 12.65 -1.80 12.24
C SER A 11 11.81 -0.58 11.80
N TYR A 12 11.04 -0.74 10.72
CA TYR A 12 10.11 0.27 10.22
C TYR A 12 8.65 -0.01 10.64
N LYS A 13 8.41 -1.07 11.42
CA LYS A 13 7.07 -1.54 11.84
C LYS A 13 6.10 -1.60 10.67
N VAL A 14 6.55 -2.18 9.54
CA VAL A 14 5.76 -2.21 8.32
C VAL A 14 4.50 -3.07 8.52
N PRO A 15 3.29 -2.53 8.32
CA PRO A 15 2.07 -3.31 8.41
C PRO A 15 2.08 -4.49 7.44
N TYR A 16 1.57 -5.65 7.87
CA TYR A 16 1.56 -6.88 7.08
C TYR A 16 0.93 -6.69 5.68
N TYR A 17 -0.17 -5.95 5.60
CA TYR A 17 -0.87 -5.68 4.34
C TYR A 17 -0.07 -4.80 3.34
N LEU A 18 1.03 -4.17 3.77
CA LEU A 18 1.95 -3.40 2.91
C LEU A 18 3.22 -4.17 2.56
N GLN A 19 3.45 -5.35 3.16
CA GLN A 19 4.65 -6.13 2.87
C GLN A 19 4.61 -6.71 1.46
N ASP A 20 3.41 -7.01 0.95
CA ASP A 20 3.20 -7.53 -0.40
C ASP A 20 2.99 -6.43 -1.47
N SER A 21 2.72 -5.19 -1.05
CA SER A 21 2.40 -4.08 -1.95
C SER A 21 2.82 -2.73 -1.39
N CYS A 22 3.48 -1.91 -2.22
CA CYS A 22 3.96 -0.59 -1.85
C CYS A 22 5.04 -0.59 -0.73
N LEU A 23 5.64 -1.72 -0.38
CA LEU A 23 6.66 -1.79 0.69
C LEU A 23 7.77 -0.74 0.55
N ASN A 24 8.33 -0.59 -0.66
CA ASN A 24 9.44 0.31 -0.91
C ASN A 24 9.03 1.77 -0.71
N GLU A 25 7.85 2.16 -1.19
CA GLU A 25 7.36 3.52 -1.03
C GLU A 25 7.00 3.82 0.43
N PHE A 26 6.56 2.83 1.22
CA PHE A 26 6.28 3.00 2.65
C PHE A 26 7.57 3.24 3.42
N MET A 27 8.59 2.41 3.14
CA MET A 27 9.90 2.57 3.75
C MET A 27 10.54 3.90 3.36
N TYR A 28 10.45 4.30 2.08
CA TYR A 28 10.94 5.59 1.61
C TYR A 28 10.23 6.76 2.32
N TYR A 29 8.90 6.66 2.48
CA TYR A 29 8.14 7.63 3.26
C TYR A 29 8.66 7.72 4.70
N GLN A 30 8.75 6.59 5.41
CA GLN A 30 9.27 6.55 6.79
C GLN A 30 10.69 7.12 6.92
N GLN A 31 11.58 6.79 5.98
CA GLN A 31 12.92 7.37 5.93
C GLN A 31 12.86 8.89 5.75
N CYS A 32 12.07 9.37 4.79
CA CYS A 32 11.87 10.79 4.54
C CYS A 32 11.36 11.53 5.80
N GLN A 33 10.43 10.92 6.55
CA GLN A 33 9.96 11.48 7.84
C GLN A 33 11.09 11.62 8.85
N ARG A 34 11.89 10.57 9.03
CA ARG A 34 13.01 10.55 9.99
C ARG A 34 14.08 11.61 9.67
N HIS A 35 14.32 11.89 8.39
CA HIS A 35 15.29 12.90 7.97
C HIS A 35 14.76 14.34 8.03
N ASN A 36 13.45 14.54 8.14
CA ASN A 36 12.81 15.87 8.08
C ASN A 36 11.83 16.10 9.26
N PRO A 37 12.29 16.01 10.52
CA PRO A 37 11.40 16.12 11.69
C PRO A 37 10.68 17.48 11.78
N LEU A 38 11.36 18.56 11.36
CA LEU A 38 10.82 19.92 11.38
C LEU A 38 9.56 20.11 10.52
N PHE A 39 9.34 19.26 9.50
CA PHE A 39 8.12 19.32 8.70
C PHE A 39 6.89 18.78 9.45
N PHE A 40 7.09 17.87 10.40
CA PHE A 40 6.03 17.33 11.25
C PHE A 40 5.64 18.34 12.32
N GLU A 41 6.65 18.91 12.99
CA GLU A 41 6.46 19.92 14.04
C GLU A 41 5.72 21.16 13.50
N ASN A 42 6.03 21.56 12.27
CA ASN A 42 5.40 22.72 11.62
C ASN A 42 4.12 22.39 10.82
N LYS A 43 3.59 21.15 10.89
CA LYS A 43 2.41 20.69 10.13
C LYS A 43 2.54 20.84 8.60
N LEU A 44 3.77 20.86 8.08
CA LEU A 44 4.09 20.96 6.65
C LEU A 44 4.21 19.59 5.97
N ILE A 45 3.65 18.53 6.57
CA ILE A 45 3.67 17.17 6.01
C ILE A 45 3.20 17.10 4.55
N HIS A 46 2.21 17.92 4.17
CA HIS A 46 1.66 17.92 2.81
C HIS A 46 2.60 18.50 1.76
N SER A 47 3.63 19.26 2.15
CA SER A 47 4.63 19.77 1.22
C SER A 47 5.78 18.79 0.99
N LEU A 48 5.83 17.67 1.73
CA LEU A 48 6.85 16.64 1.52
C LEU A 48 6.57 15.84 0.24
N PRO A 49 7.49 15.84 -0.75
CA PRO A 49 7.31 15.11 -2.00
C PRO A 49 7.10 13.60 -1.77
N CYS A 50 7.71 13.05 -0.71
CA CYS A 50 7.62 11.63 -0.37
C CYS A 50 6.21 11.20 0.06
N LEU A 51 5.39 12.10 0.63
CA LEU A 51 3.98 11.80 0.93
C LEU A 51 3.16 11.63 -0.35
N LYS A 52 3.39 12.50 -1.33
CA LYS A 52 2.65 12.48 -2.60
C LYS A 52 2.87 11.18 -3.36
N GLN A 53 4.11 10.71 -3.43
CA GLN A 53 4.47 9.45 -4.08
C GLN A 53 3.84 8.24 -3.37
N TRP A 54 3.88 8.23 -2.03
CA TRP A 54 3.24 7.19 -1.21
C TRP A 54 1.74 7.11 -1.48
N CYS A 55 1.02 8.23 -1.35
CA CYS A 55 -0.42 8.29 -1.52
C CYS A 55 -0.87 7.88 -2.93
N GLN A 56 -0.14 8.28 -3.97
CA GLN A 56 -0.47 7.91 -5.36
C GLN A 56 -0.39 6.40 -5.58
N LYS A 57 0.68 5.74 -5.09
CA LYS A 57 0.84 4.29 -5.22
C LYS A 57 -0.22 3.54 -4.42
N GLN A 58 -0.52 4.00 -3.21
CA GLN A 58 -1.54 3.39 -2.38
C GLN A 58 -2.96 3.52 -2.99
N GLN A 59 -3.26 4.64 -3.64
CA GLN A 59 -4.52 4.82 -4.39
C GLN A 59 -4.64 3.82 -5.55
N ILE A 60 -3.56 3.61 -6.32
CA ILE A 60 -3.55 2.64 -7.42
C ILE A 60 -3.82 1.23 -6.88
N PHE A 61 -3.10 0.83 -5.83
CA PHE A 61 -3.28 -0.50 -5.23
C PHE A 61 -4.70 -0.74 -4.72
N ASN A 62 -5.29 0.25 -4.04
CA ASN A 62 -6.68 0.15 -3.58
C ASN A 62 -7.65 0.01 -4.75
N ARG A 63 -7.44 0.74 -5.85
CA ARG A 63 -8.26 0.64 -7.06
C ARG A 63 -8.16 -0.74 -7.73
N GLU A 64 -6.96 -1.31 -7.81
CA GLU A 64 -6.76 -2.66 -8.36
C GLU A 64 -7.45 -3.71 -7.50
N ARG A 65 -7.37 -3.60 -6.18
CA ARG A 65 -8.06 -4.48 -5.24
C ARG A 65 -9.58 -4.41 -5.38
N GLU A 66 -10.14 -3.22 -5.53
CA GLU A 66 -11.57 -3.05 -5.80
C GLU A 66 -12.00 -3.71 -7.12
N LEU A 67 -11.17 -3.59 -8.17
CA LEU A 67 -11.43 -4.22 -9.46
C LEU A 67 -11.41 -5.75 -9.34
N PHE A 68 -10.43 -6.29 -8.63
CA PHE A 68 -10.33 -7.72 -8.37
C PHE A 68 -11.57 -8.26 -7.65
N GLU A 69 -12.03 -7.59 -6.59
CA GLU A 69 -13.24 -8.03 -5.86
C GLU A 69 -14.51 -7.94 -6.73
N LYS A 70 -14.61 -6.93 -7.61
CA LYS A 70 -15.72 -6.86 -8.58
C LYS A 70 -15.71 -8.07 -9.52
N MET A 71 -14.54 -8.40 -10.09
CA MET A 71 -14.38 -9.55 -10.99
C MET A 71 -14.66 -10.87 -10.28
N ARG A 72 -14.17 -11.03 -9.04
CA ARG A 72 -14.41 -12.21 -8.22
C ARG A 72 -15.90 -12.44 -7.96
N LYS A 73 -16.66 -11.38 -7.65
CA LYS A 73 -18.12 -11.48 -7.45
C LYS A 73 -18.84 -11.94 -8.71
N ILE A 74 -18.52 -11.35 -9.86
CA ILE A 74 -19.09 -11.74 -11.17
C ILE A 74 -18.80 -13.22 -11.45
N TYR A 75 -17.56 -13.65 -11.23
CA TYR A 75 -17.15 -15.04 -11.43
C TYR A 75 -17.94 -16.01 -10.54
N VAL A 76 -18.01 -15.75 -9.23
CA VAL A 76 -18.74 -16.61 -8.29
C VAL A 76 -20.23 -16.69 -8.64
N GLU A 77 -20.85 -15.57 -9.02
CA GLU A 77 -22.24 -15.58 -9.48
C GLU A 77 -22.43 -16.40 -10.77
N SER A 78 -21.48 -16.35 -11.70
CA SER A 78 -21.55 -17.11 -12.94
C SER A 78 -21.42 -18.62 -12.71
N VAL A 79 -20.54 -19.04 -11.80
CA VAL A 79 -20.36 -20.45 -11.42
C VAL A 79 -21.61 -20.97 -10.73
N ARG A 80 -22.14 -20.23 -9.76
CA ARG A 80 -23.34 -20.63 -9.01
C ARG A 80 -24.56 -20.84 -9.93
N LYS A 81 -24.76 -19.96 -10.92
CA LYS A 81 -25.83 -20.12 -11.92
C LYS A 81 -25.61 -21.29 -12.88
N GLY A 82 -24.36 -21.73 -13.05
CA GLY A 82 -24.00 -22.90 -13.85
C GLY A 82 -24.24 -24.23 -13.13
N GLU A 83 -24.16 -24.25 -11.80
CA GLU A 83 -24.41 -25.43 -10.95
C GLU A 83 -25.90 -25.70 -10.67
N GLU A 84 -26.77 -24.69 -10.84
CA GLU A 84 -28.22 -24.80 -10.67
C GLU A 84 -28.94 -25.35 -11.95
N LYS A 85 -28.19 -25.78 -12.97
CA LYS A 85 -28.69 -26.42 -14.20
C LYS A 85 -28.28 -27.88 -14.28
#